data_AF-A0A7Y2VKQ5-F1
#
_entry.id   AF-A0A7Y2VKQ5-F1
#
_cell.length_a   1.000
_cell.length_b   1.000
_cell.length_c   1.000
_cell.angle_alpha   90.00
_cell.angle_beta   90.00
_cell.angle_gamma   90.00
#
_symmetry.space_group_name_H-M   'P 1'
#
loop_
_entity.id
_entity.type
_entity.pdbx_description
1 polymer ?
#
loop_
_entity_poly.entity_id
_entity_poly.type
_entity_poly.pdbx_seq_one_letter_code
_entity_poly.pdbx_strand_id
1 'polypeptide(L)' 'VAEDDEVIERFLNGVDAAAVYANTSTAFTDGGQFGMGAEIGISTQKLHARGPMALPELTSYKWVVRGDGQIRAAS' A
#
# COMPACT_ATOMS: atom_id res chain seq x y z
N VAL A 1 -18.66 7.04 17.43
CA VAL A 1 -19.00 6.51 16.09
C VAL A 1 -19.64 7.66 15.33
N ALA A 2 -19.21 7.94 14.11
CA ALA A 2 -19.88 8.86 13.19
C ALA A 2 -20.95 8.11 12.40
N GLU A 3 -22.07 8.75 12.10
CA GLU A 3 -23.25 8.16 11.45
C GLU A 3 -23.56 8.80 10.08
N ASP A 4 -22.91 9.92 9.77
CA ASP A 4 -23.06 10.63 8.49
C ASP A 4 -22.01 10.13 7.50
N ASP A 5 -22.47 9.42 6.48
CA ASP A 5 -21.63 8.82 5.45
C ASP A 5 -20.86 9.87 4.63
N GLU A 6 -21.43 11.05 4.36
CA GLU A 6 -20.73 12.10 3.61
C GLU A 6 -19.54 12.65 4.41
N VAL A 7 -19.71 12.78 5.73
CA VAL A 7 -18.63 13.21 6.64
C VAL A 7 -17.54 12.15 6.72
N ILE A 8 -17.91 10.86 6.79
CA ILE A 8 -16.98 9.74 6.82
C ILE A 8 -16.15 9.72 5.53
N GLU A 9 -16.80 9.76 4.37
CA GLU A 9 -16.12 9.72 3.07
C GLU A 9 -15.20 10.92 2.88
N ARG A 10 -15.62 12.11 3.28
CA ARG A 10 -14.75 13.30 3.23
C ARG A 10 -13.50 13.12 4.09
N PHE A 11 -13.62 12.50 5.26
CA PHE A 11 -12.47 12.23 6.14
C PHE A 11 -11.54 11.18 5.53
N LEU A 12 -12.08 10.05 5.07
CA LEU A 12 -11.30 8.96 4.47
C LEU A 12 -10.50 9.42 3.24
N ASN A 13 -11.10 10.29 2.42
CA ASN A 13 -10.45 10.82 1.21
C ASN A 13 -9.49 11.99 1.49
N GLY A 14 -9.70 12.74 2.57
CA GLY A 14 -8.94 13.96 2.87
C GLY A 14 -7.66 13.74 3.69
N VAL A 15 -7.57 12.65 4.44
CA VAL A 15 -6.44 12.38 5.34
C VAL A 15 -5.36 11.57 4.63
N ASP A 16 -4.17 12.16 4.48
CA ASP A 16 -3.02 11.49 3.87
C ASP A 16 -2.19 10.70 4.90
N ALA A 17 -2.64 9.50 5.23
CA ALA A 17 -1.97 8.58 6.15
C ALA A 17 -1.72 7.20 5.51
N ALA A 18 -0.95 6.36 6.20
CA ALA A 18 -0.71 4.98 5.76
C ALA A 18 -1.95 4.08 5.89
N ALA A 19 -2.78 4.34 6.90
CA ALA A 19 -4.11 3.77 7.06
C ALA A 19 -5.03 4.84 7.66
N VAL A 20 -6.26 4.94 7.14
CA VAL A 20 -7.29 5.85 7.63
C VAL A 20 -8.50 5.01 8.02
N TYR A 21 -9.06 5.29 9.18
CA TYR A 21 -10.15 4.50 9.75
C TYR A 21 -11.33 5.40 10.10
N ALA A 22 -12.53 4.90 9.86
CA ALA A 22 -13.75 5.42 10.45
C ALA A 22 -14.33 4.36 11.39
N ASN A 23 -14.75 4.76 12.58
CA ASN A 23 -15.49 3.91 13.52
C ASN A 23 -14.78 2.60 13.94
N THR A 24 -13.46 2.56 13.85
CA THR A 24 -12.64 1.46 14.38
C THR A 24 -11.35 2.00 15.01
N SER A 25 -10.71 1.17 15.83
CA SER A 25 -9.48 1.52 16.54
C SER A 25 -8.30 1.66 15.58
N THR A 26 -7.40 2.60 15.85
CA THR A 26 -6.12 2.70 15.12
C THR A 26 -5.17 1.53 15.41
N ALA A 27 -5.41 0.79 16.51
CA ALA A 27 -4.64 -0.40 16.87
C ALA A 27 -4.71 -1.54 15.83
N PHE A 28 -5.63 -1.46 14.86
CA PHE A 28 -5.70 -2.38 13.73
C PHE A 28 -4.64 -2.13 12.65
N THR A 29 -3.76 -1.12 12.80
CA THR A 29 -2.65 -0.89 11.86
C THR A 29 -1.54 -1.90 12.13
N ASP A 30 -1.72 -3.13 11.66
CA ASP A 30 -0.82 -4.26 11.88
C ASP A 30 -0.99 -5.28 10.74
N GLY A 31 0.11 -5.83 10.24
CA GLY A 31 0.11 -6.76 9.11
C GLY A 31 -0.63 -8.06 9.41
N GLY A 32 -0.64 -8.52 10.66
CA GLY A 32 -1.46 -9.66 11.08
C GLY A 32 -2.96 -9.35 11.00
N GLN A 33 -3.37 -8.19 11.53
CA GLN A 33 -4.76 -7.71 11.43
C GLN A 33 -5.20 -7.46 9.98
N PHE A 34 -4.28 -7.05 9.11
CA PHE A 34 -4.53 -6.84 7.67
C PHE A 34 -4.47 -8.12 6.83
N GLY A 35 -4.24 -9.29 7.45
CA GLY A 35 -4.22 -10.57 6.75
C GLY A 35 -2.94 -10.85 5.96
N MET A 36 -1.87 -10.09 6.20
CA MET A 36 -0.55 -10.25 5.57
C MET A 36 0.30 -11.32 6.26
N GLY A 37 -0.17 -11.85 7.39
CA GLY A 37 0.45 -12.94 8.15
C GLY A 37 1.58 -12.48 9.06
N ALA A 38 2.55 -11.72 8.54
CA ALA A 38 3.65 -11.15 9.30
C ALA A 38 3.97 -9.73 8.83
N GLU A 39 4.65 -8.98 9.68
CA GLU A 39 5.09 -7.62 9.39
C GLU A 39 6.54 -7.43 9.87
N ILE A 40 7.35 -6.71 9.08
CA ILE A 40 8.69 -6.24 9.50
C ILE A 40 8.63 -4.89 10.22
N GLY A 41 7.68 -4.05 9.83
CA GLY A 41 7.34 -2.78 10.47
C GLY A 41 6.33 -1.97 9.63
N ILE A 42 5.91 -0.83 10.18
CA ILE A 42 4.96 0.08 9.53
C ILE A 42 5.73 1.20 8.82
N SER A 43 5.61 1.29 7.50
CA SER A 43 6.15 2.43 6.74
C SER A 43 5.16 3.58 6.67
N THR A 44 5.64 4.79 6.97
CA THR A 44 4.91 6.04 6.76
C THR A 44 5.36 6.80 5.51
N GLN A 45 6.34 6.26 4.77
CA GLN A 45 6.84 6.86 3.53
C GLN A 45 5.84 6.66 2.39
N LYS A 46 5.88 7.55 1.39
CA LYS A 46 4.99 7.51 0.23
C LYS A 46 5.51 6.66 -0.93
N LEU A 47 6.81 6.42 -0.97
CA LEU A 47 7.45 5.66 -2.04
C LEU A 47 7.71 4.23 -1.58
N HIS A 48 7.64 3.29 -2.51
CA HIS A 48 7.80 1.85 -2.28
C HIS A 48 6.67 1.23 -1.47
N ALA A 49 6.81 1.14 -0.15
CA ALA A 49 5.86 0.48 0.74
C ALA A 49 5.28 1.48 1.74
N ARG A 50 3.97 1.42 1.98
CA ARG A 50 3.23 2.31 2.90
C ARG A 50 2.21 1.51 3.69
N GLY A 51 2.22 1.66 5.01
CA GLY A 51 1.47 0.80 5.93
C GLY A 51 2.31 -0.39 6.41
N PRO A 52 1.66 -1.41 6.99
CA PRO A 52 2.30 -2.68 7.32
C PRO A 52 3.09 -3.26 6.13
N MET A 53 4.34 -3.64 6.37
CA MET A 53 5.21 -4.21 5.33
C MET A 53 5.44 -5.70 5.56
N ALA A 54 5.05 -6.53 4.59
CA ALA A 54 5.24 -7.97 4.60
C ALA A 54 6.21 -8.40 3.48
N LEU A 55 6.16 -9.66 3.06
CA LEU A 55 7.08 -10.21 2.06
C LEU A 55 7.07 -9.43 0.72
N PRO A 56 5.91 -9.06 0.12
CA PRO A 56 5.91 -8.32 -1.14
C PRO A 56 6.63 -6.98 -1.05
N GLU A 57 6.47 -6.26 0.06
CA GLU A 57 7.11 -4.98 0.34
C GLU A 57 8.63 -5.11 0.55
N LEU A 58 9.18 -6.32 0.59
CA LEU A 58 10.62 -6.59 0.63
C LEU A 58 11.20 -7.01 -0.73
N THR A 59 10.39 -6.95 -1.79
CA THR A 59 10.81 -7.31 -3.14
C THR A 59 10.95 -6.10 -4.04
N SER A 60 11.66 -6.28 -5.14
CA SER A 60 11.66 -5.36 -6.27
C SER A 60 11.31 -6.14 -7.53
N TYR A 61 10.96 -5.45 -8.60
CA TYR A 61 10.65 -6.05 -9.88
C TYR A 61 11.75 -5.77 -10.89
N LYS A 62 11.84 -6.65 -11.89
CA LYS A 62 12.72 -6.43 -13.04
C LYS A 62 12.01 -6.87 -14.32
N TRP A 63 12.33 -6.22 -15.42
CA TRP A 63 11.91 -6.65 -16.73
C TRP A 63 12.82 -7.78 -17.21
N VAL A 64 12.20 -8.87 -17.66
CA VAL A 64 12.90 -9.97 -18.31
C VAL A 64 12.47 -10.00 -19.76
N VAL A 65 13.40 -9.69 -20.67
CA VAL A 65 13.16 -9.66 -22.11
C VAL A 65 13.92 -10.80 -22.75
N ARG A 66 13.25 -11.62 -23.57
CA ARG A 66 13.84 -12.69 -24.37
C ARG A 66 13.72 -12.31 -25.84
N GLY A 67 14.84 -12.31 -26.54
CA GLY A 67 14.92 -11.94 -27.95
C GLY A 67 15.42 -13.06 -28.84
N ASP A 68 15.17 -12.89 -30.13
CA ASP A 68 15.62 -13.68 -31.27
C ASP A 68 16.01 -12.70 -32.41
N GLY A 69 16.95 -11.81 -32.12
CA GLY A 69 17.50 -10.87 -33.11
C GLY A 69 16.70 -9.59 -33.37
N GLN A 70 15.72 -9.24 -32.52
CA GLN A 70 14.97 -7.99 -32.67
C GLN A 70 15.90 -6.77 -32.58
N ILE A 71 15.83 -5.91 -33.60
CA ILE A 71 16.50 -4.61 -33.64
C ILE A 71 15.49 -3.48 -33.40
N ARG A 72 15.91 -2.40 -32.75
CA ARG A 72 15.11 -1.18 -32.64
C ARG A 72 15.29 -0.35 -33.92
N ALA A 73 14.21 -0.09 -34.65
CA ALA A 73 14.25 0.83 -35.78
C ALA A 73 14.62 2.24 -35.31
N ALA A 74 15.46 2.95 -36.07
CA ALA A 74 15.71 4.36 -35.83
C ALA A 74 14.45 5.16 -36.20
N SER A 75 14.01 6.02 -35.27
CA SER A 75 12.95 7.02 -35.50
C SER A 75 13.51 8.22 -36.24
#